data_AF-A0A520BB54-F1
#
_entry.id   AF-A0A520BB54-F1
#
_cell.length_a   1.000
_cell.length_b   1.000
_cell.length_c   1.000
_cell.angle_alpha   90.00
_cell.angle_beta   90.00
_cell.angle_gamma   90.00
#
_symmetry.space_group_name_H-M   'P 1'
#
loop_
_entity.id
_entity.type
_entity.pdbx_description
1 polymer ?
#
loop_
_entity_poly.entity_id
_entity_poly.type
_entity_poly.pdbx_seq_one_letter_code
_entity_poly.pdbx_strand_id
1 'polypeptide(L)' 'MRIALLGYGKMGQIIERFAVERGHEVVLKISIDNVEDFT' A
#
# COMPACT_ATOMS: atom_id res chain seq x y z
N MET A 1 -8.83 4.10 8.84
CA MET A 1 -8.88 2.62 8.66
C MET A 1 -7.49 2.11 8.30
N ARG A 2 -7.17 0.84 8.57
CA ARG A 2 -5.87 0.24 8.21
C ARG A 2 -6.00 -0.41 6.83
N ILE A 3 -5.10 -0.09 5.91
CA ILE A 3 -5.14 -0.51 4.49
C ILE A 3 -3.86 -1.26 4.16
N ALA A 4 -4.00 -2.40 3.46
CA ALA A 4 -2.89 -3.10 2.83
C ALA A 4 -2.96 -2.88 1.32
N LEU A 5 -1.83 -2.53 0.69
CA LEU A 5 -1.72 -2.36 -0.75
C LEU A 5 -0.96 -3.54 -1.35
N LEU A 6 -1.62 -4.27 -2.24
CA LEU A 6 -1.01 -5.31 -3.07
C LEU A 6 -0.79 -4.75 -4.47
N GLY A 7 0.46 -4.73 -4.92
CA GLY A 7 0.87 -4.03 -6.14
C GLY A 7 1.26 -2.58 -5.87
N TYR A 8 2.40 -2.37 -5.22
CA TYR A 8 2.95 -1.05 -4.92
C TYR A 8 3.78 -0.44 -6.07
N GLY A 9 3.18 -0.38 -7.27
CA GLY A 9 3.72 0.37 -8.41
C GLY A 9 3.27 1.83 -8.44
N LYS A 10 3.30 2.48 -9.62
CA LYS A 10 2.82 3.87 -9.80
C LYS A 10 1.41 4.09 -9.27
N MET A 11 0.50 3.15 -9.53
CA MET A 11 -0.88 3.24 -9.04
C MET A 11 -0.97 3.06 -7.52
N GLY A 12 -0.18 2.14 -6.94
CA GLY A 12 -0.14 1.91 -5.49
C GLY A 12 0.31 3.16 -4.71
N GLN A 13 1.29 3.90 -5.24
CA GLN A 13 1.72 5.18 -4.67
C GLN A 13 0.63 6.25 -4.73
N ILE A 14 -0.13 6.32 -5.84
CA ILE A 14 -1.27 7.24 -5.97
C ILE A 14 -2.37 6.87 -4.96
N ILE A 15 -2.68 5.58 -4.82
CA ILE A 15 -3.70 5.09 -3.87
C ILE A 15 -3.28 5.40 -2.43
N GLU A 16 -2.01 5.19 -2.08
CA GLU A 16 -1.50 5.53 -0.74
C GLU A 16 -1.70 7.01 -0.43
N ARG A 17 -1.34 7.90 -1.35
CA ARG A 17 -1.53 9.35 -1.15
C ARG A 17 -2.98 9.68 -0.84
N PHE A 18 -3.92 9.14 -1.61
CA PHE A 18 -5.35 9.34 -1.41
C PHE A 18 -5.89 8.71 -0.13
N ALA A 19 -5.31 7.59 0.31
CA ALA A 19 -5.64 6.94 1.57
C ALA A 19 -5.20 7.80 2.76
N VAL A 20 -3.97 8.30 2.74
CA VAL A 20 -3.43 9.20 3.78
C VAL A 20 -4.21 10.51 3.84
N GLU A 21 -4.52 11.12 2.70
CA GLU A 21 -5.35 12.34 2.61
C GLU A 21 -6.76 12.14 3.21
N ARG A 22 -7.29 10.90 3.19
CA ARG A 22 -8.58 10.53 3.81
C ARG A 22 -8.47 10.10 5.28
N GLY A 23 -7.29 10.22 5.90
CA GLY A 23 -7.06 9.80 7.29
C GLY A 23 -7.02 8.28 7.45
N HIS A 24 -6.60 7.55 6.42
CA HIS A 24 -6.33 6.12 6.49
C HIS A 24 -4.84 5.84 6.62
N GLU A 25 -4.51 4.74 7.29
CA GLU A 25 -3.14 4.31 7.53
C GLU A 25 -2.83 3.13 6.61
N VAL A 26 -1.78 3.25 5.79
CA VAL A 26 -1.30 2.15 4.95
C VAL A 26 -0.27 1.34 5.74
N VAL A 27 -0.67 0.14 6.17
CA VAL A 27 0.11 -0.68 7.11
C VAL A 27 0.91 -1.78 6.42
N LEU A 28 0.65 -2.03 5.15
CA LEU A 28 1.37 -3.03 4.36
C LEU A 28 1.43 -2.59 2.89
N LYS A 29 2.59 -2.77 2.27
CA LYS A 29 2.84 -2.46 0.86
C LYS A 29 3.59 -3.64 0.25
N ILE A 30 2.93 -4.38 -0.64
CA ILE A 30 3.52 -5.50 -1.34
C ILE A 30 3.67 -5.15 -2.81
N SER A 31 4.83 -5.45 -3.36
CA SER A 31 5.25 -5.34 -4.75
C SER A 31 5.85 -6.67 -5.18
N ILE A 32 6.19 -6.80 -6.46
CA ILE A 32 6.81 -8.04 -6.95
C ILE A 32 8.18 -8.31 -6.33
N ASP A 33 8.83 -7.26 -5.83
CA ASP A 33 10.18 -7.31 -5.26
C ASP A 33 10.20 -7.69 -3.77
N ASN A 34 9.04 -7.68 -3.09
CA ASN A 34 8.94 -7.95 -1.65
C ASN A 34 7.72 -8.83 -1.31
N VAL A 35 7.42 -9.80 -2.17
CA VAL A 35 6.34 -10.79 -1.95
C VAL A 35 6.57 -11.59 -0.65
N GLU A 36 7.83 -11.76 -0.26
CA GLU A 36 8.25 -12.42 0.98
C GLU A 36 7.75 -11.72 2.26
N ASP A 37 7.48 -10.41 2.21
CA ASP A 37 6.87 -9.65 3.32
C ASP A 37 5.41 -10.08 3.62
N PHE A 38 4.84 -10.99 2.82
CA PHE A 38 3.50 -11.55 2.98
C PHE A 38 3.44 -12.80 3.90
N THR A 39 4.50 -13.09 4.65
CA THR A 39 4.64 -14.29 5.52
C THR A 39 4.75 -13.91 6.98
#